data_AF-B0EAB5-F1
#
_entry.id   AF-B0EAB5-F1
#
_cell.length_a   1.000
_cell.length_b   1.000
_cell.length_c   1.000
_cell.angle_alpha   90.00
_cell.angle_beta   90.00
_cell.angle_gamma   90.00
#
_symmetry.space_group_name_H-M   'P 1'
#
loop_
_entity.id
_entity.type
_entity.pdbx_description
1 polymer ?
#
loop_
_entity_poly.entity_id
_entity_poly.type
_entity_poly.pdbx_seq_one_letter_code
_entity_poly.pdbx_strand_id
1 'polypeptide(L)'
;MKSLLKKNIKQDYTIEFKHIKGLDIGDNIEVVLKWRRGDKKENKGTIEKALVHNGEIIYSPVQVVHIHCTLFLTKNGYDEKGLEISLHTTGKKTKELCEGFIDLAKYADLNGASKDLSIKLIGKSPAIVEMSISSLLGEAGGSSDETEVLQMKASATTDIHELLVQQVSKKQEEDEKEEELEEKQRKQKEIAEREEAERQKRLQEQQQQIKEADVFAAASSSVKIKGKKEKDTKKKFTQEDVDKACEKAVREALKMKKEKYHKIRDDLKNQLKNTTESLTQQKEIAIKEKENQIDELNKKISSLEEEVKEKETLKVSLATAENNKKQLSEVIEKNKIEREEEKKQVEQQIEELKKEKKEEENKKEELKKQLNEEQKEKSNVKVALAASEAVVVGLKAEVEKKENEMTEQKKKDEEEKEELKKRIEEIEKNAAAGSEQILNQKNVEIEQIKNEKVCLFLLIYCECNM
;
A
#
# COMPACT_ATOMS: atom_id res chain seq x y z
N MET A 1 35.01 -14.97 -13.73
CA MET A 1 34.11 -13.83 -13.46
C MET A 1 34.35 -13.29 -12.05
N LYS A 2 35.53 -12.71 -11.84
CA LYS A 2 35.91 -11.97 -10.62
C LYS A 2 36.15 -10.53 -11.07
N SER A 3 35.77 -9.58 -10.22
CA SER A 3 35.86 -8.12 -10.38
C SER A 3 34.71 -7.45 -11.15
N LEU A 4 33.69 -7.01 -10.40
CA LEU A 4 32.99 -5.73 -10.54
C LEU A 4 32.03 -5.52 -9.32
N LEU A 5 32.35 -6.10 -8.16
CA LEU A 5 31.56 -5.90 -6.94
C LEU A 5 32.02 -4.59 -6.30
N LYS A 6 31.15 -3.58 -6.31
CA LYS A 6 31.41 -2.26 -5.73
C LYS A 6 31.64 -2.41 -4.21
N LYS A 7 32.45 -1.49 -3.66
CA LYS A 7 32.58 -1.25 -2.22
C LYS A 7 31.17 -1.11 -1.62
N ASN A 8 31.00 -1.50 -0.35
CA ASN A 8 29.77 -1.48 0.45
C ASN A 8 28.60 -0.71 -0.18
N ILE A 9 27.52 -1.39 -0.52
CA ILE A 9 26.38 -0.78 -1.22
C ILE A 9 25.30 -0.42 -0.19
N LYS A 10 24.89 0.84 -0.14
CA LYS A 10 23.68 1.26 0.59
C LYS A 10 22.44 0.86 -0.22
N GLN A 11 21.48 0.24 0.44
CA GLN A 11 20.28 -0.32 -0.15
C GLN A 11 19.05 0.02 0.69
N ASP A 12 18.00 0.40 -0.01
CA ASP A 12 16.70 0.69 0.58
C ASP A 12 15.71 -0.37 0.12
N TYR A 13 15.26 -1.19 1.07
CA TYR A 13 14.27 -2.24 0.84
C TYR A 13 12.89 -1.75 1.27
N THR A 14 11.89 -2.03 0.45
CA THR A 14 10.49 -1.88 0.81
C THR A 14 9.84 -3.26 0.81
N ILE A 15 9.30 -3.65 1.97
CA ILE A 15 8.70 -4.96 2.20
C ILE A 15 7.23 -4.76 2.51
N GLU A 16 6.35 -5.35 1.70
CA GLU A 16 4.90 -5.26 1.88
C GLU A 16 4.34 -6.62 2.28
N PHE A 17 3.71 -6.67 3.45
CA PHE A 17 3.10 -7.88 4.00
C PHE A 17 1.64 -7.97 3.55
N LYS A 18 1.32 -8.94 2.69
CA LYS A 18 0.00 -9.06 2.07
C LYS A 18 -0.91 -10.00 2.88
N HIS A 19 -0.48 -11.24 3.07
CA HIS A 19 -1.33 -12.30 3.60
C HIS A 19 -0.49 -13.34 4.36
N ILE A 20 -0.98 -13.82 5.51
CA ILE A 20 -0.44 -15.00 6.20
C ILE A 20 -1.48 -16.14 6.15
N LYS A 21 -1.08 -17.29 5.60
CA LYS A 21 -1.94 -18.48 5.42
C LYS A 21 -1.50 -19.65 6.29
N GLY A 22 -2.45 -20.54 6.60
CA GLY A 22 -2.19 -21.87 7.15
C GLY A 22 -1.91 -21.87 8.65
N LEU A 23 -2.43 -20.90 9.40
CA LEU A 23 -2.31 -20.86 10.86
C LEU A 23 -3.28 -21.86 11.48
N ASP A 24 -2.74 -22.88 12.14
CA ASP A 24 -3.53 -23.82 12.97
C ASP A 24 -3.79 -23.22 14.36
N ILE A 25 -4.58 -22.16 14.40
CA ILE A 25 -4.93 -21.38 15.59
C ILE A 25 -6.41 -21.02 15.48
N GLY A 26 -7.16 -21.11 16.57
CA GLY A 26 -8.61 -20.82 16.58
C GLY A 26 -8.95 -19.40 16.11
N ASP A 27 -10.17 -19.24 15.59
CA ASP A 27 -10.67 -17.97 15.08
C ASP A 27 -10.80 -16.89 16.16
N ASN A 28 -10.72 -15.62 15.74
CA ASN A 28 -10.82 -14.42 16.60
C ASN A 28 -9.70 -14.27 17.64
N ILE A 29 -8.56 -14.92 17.42
CA ILE A 29 -7.35 -14.69 18.22
C ILE A 29 -6.59 -13.51 17.62
N GLU A 30 -6.29 -12.50 18.44
CA GLU A 30 -5.41 -11.41 18.03
C GLU A 30 -3.95 -11.87 17.99
N VAL A 31 -3.28 -11.51 16.91
CA VAL A 31 -1.86 -11.76 16.68
C VAL A 31 -1.14 -10.51 16.20
N VAL A 32 0.17 -10.47 16.42
CA VAL A 32 1.05 -9.38 16.03
C VAL A 32 2.28 -9.94 15.32
N LEU A 33 2.54 -9.45 14.11
CA LEU A 33 3.73 -9.79 13.36
C LEU A 33 4.87 -8.84 13.78
N LYS A 34 6.01 -9.40 14.15
CA LYS A 34 7.20 -8.65 14.54
C LYS A 34 8.30 -8.92 13.54
N TRP A 35 9.08 -7.90 13.23
CA TRP A 35 10.26 -8.04 12.39
C TRP A 35 11.49 -7.53 13.15
N ARG A 36 12.63 -8.16 12.90
CA ARG A 36 13.91 -7.82 13.51
C ARG A 36 15.03 -8.02 12.49
N ARG A 37 16.00 -7.13 12.50
CA ARG A 37 17.21 -7.16 11.69
C ARG A 37 18.42 -6.79 12.54
N GLY A 38 19.08 -7.81 13.10
CA GLY A 38 20.20 -7.63 14.02
C GLY A 38 19.81 -7.00 15.36
N ASP A 39 20.81 -6.46 16.07
CA ASP A 39 20.70 -6.16 17.52
C ASP A 39 20.28 -4.73 17.84
N LYS A 40 20.31 -3.83 16.85
CA LYS A 40 19.98 -2.40 17.04
C LYS A 40 18.48 -2.23 17.28
N LYS A 41 18.12 -1.31 18.19
CA LYS A 41 16.71 -1.04 18.55
C LYS A 41 15.88 -0.45 17.40
N GLU A 42 16.51 0.22 16.44
CA GLU A 42 15.87 0.83 15.27
C GLU A 42 15.56 -0.20 14.17
N ASN A 43 16.26 -1.33 14.18
CA ASN A 43 16.09 -2.41 13.22
C ASN A 43 15.12 -3.48 13.70
N LYS A 44 14.13 -3.10 14.51
CA LYS A 44 13.06 -3.98 14.94
C LYS A 44 11.75 -3.21 15.00
N GLY A 45 10.67 -3.86 14.64
CA GLY A 45 9.35 -3.26 14.64
C GLY A 45 8.25 -4.29 14.83
N THR A 46 7.05 -3.78 15.04
CA THR A 46 5.83 -4.57 15.11
C THR A 46 4.84 -4.01 14.11
N ILE A 47 4.25 -4.88 13.32
CA ILE A 47 3.15 -4.54 12.42
C ILE A 47 1.87 -4.45 13.26
N GLU A 48 0.85 -3.78 12.72
CA GLU A 48 -0.46 -3.64 13.36
C GLU A 48 -1.07 -5.00 13.75
N LYS A 49 -1.82 -5.01 14.85
CA LYS A 49 -2.47 -6.22 15.35
C LYS A 49 -3.56 -6.66 14.37
N ALA A 50 -3.66 -7.95 14.12
CA ALA A 50 -4.67 -8.53 13.26
C ALA A 50 -5.39 -9.69 13.93
N LEU A 51 -6.66 -9.90 13.57
CA LEU A 51 -7.45 -11.04 14.00
C LEU A 51 -7.28 -12.18 13.00
N VAL A 52 -7.16 -13.40 13.51
CA VAL A 52 -7.15 -14.61 12.69
C VAL A 52 -8.58 -14.96 12.29
N HIS A 53 -8.81 -15.15 10.99
CA HIS A 53 -10.08 -15.60 10.42
C HIS A 53 -9.85 -16.84 9.56
N ASN A 54 -10.47 -17.98 9.90
CA ASN A 54 -10.33 -19.26 9.20
C ASN A 54 -8.86 -19.71 9.03
N GLY A 55 -8.01 -19.46 10.03
CA GLY A 55 -6.57 -19.76 9.96
C GLY A 55 -5.78 -18.87 8.99
N GLU A 56 -6.33 -17.73 8.59
CA GLU A 56 -5.72 -16.74 7.69
C GLU A 56 -5.72 -15.34 8.30
N ILE A 57 -4.75 -14.52 7.88
CA ILE A 57 -4.63 -13.10 8.27
C ILE A 57 -4.41 -12.26 7.02
N ILE A 58 -5.37 -11.39 6.73
CA ILE A 58 -5.30 -10.47 5.59
C ILE A 58 -5.05 -9.06 6.11
N TYR A 59 -3.96 -8.44 5.66
CA TYR A 59 -3.64 -7.05 5.99
C TYR A 59 -4.26 -6.11 4.96
N SER A 60 -5.27 -5.34 5.38
CA SER A 60 -5.93 -4.31 4.55
C SER A 60 -6.14 -3.04 5.37
N PRO A 61 -5.40 -1.94 5.11
CA PRO A 61 -4.43 -1.76 4.02
C PRO A 61 -3.18 -2.63 4.21
N VAL A 62 -2.49 -2.94 3.10
CA VAL A 62 -1.23 -3.70 3.09
C VAL A 62 -0.21 -2.99 3.96
N GLN A 63 0.45 -3.75 4.83
CA GLN A 63 1.39 -3.19 5.81
C GLN A 63 2.78 -3.13 5.20
N VAL A 64 3.39 -1.94 5.19
CA VAL A 64 4.68 -1.67 4.51
C VAL A 64 5.76 -1.37 5.53
N VAL A 65 6.93 -1.98 5.36
CA VAL A 65 8.13 -1.77 6.17
C VAL A 65 9.27 -1.33 5.27
N HIS A 66 9.84 -0.15 5.56
CA HIS A 66 11.03 0.35 4.91
C HIS A 66 12.27 -0.01 5.73
N ILE A 67 13.27 -0.61 5.07
CA ILE A 67 14.52 -1.03 5.69
C ILE A 67 15.67 -0.41 4.93
N HIS A 68 16.40 0.47 5.60
CA HIS A 68 17.64 1.05 5.10
C HIS A 68 18.83 0.25 5.59
N CYS A 69 19.71 -0.17 4.68
CA CYS A 69 20.87 -0.94 5.07
C CYS A 69 22.10 -0.78 4.19
N THR A 70 23.22 -1.33 4.66
CA THR A 70 24.48 -1.37 3.93
C THR A 70 24.90 -2.83 3.78
N LEU A 71 25.10 -3.26 2.54
CA LEU A 71 25.58 -4.58 2.17
C LEU A 71 27.10 -4.58 2.18
N PHE A 72 27.70 -5.48 2.97
CA PHE A 72 29.15 -5.62 3.05
C PHE A 72 29.63 -6.72 2.13
N LEU A 73 30.60 -6.42 1.26
CA LEU A 73 31.15 -7.41 0.35
C LEU A 73 32.10 -8.37 1.11
N THR A 74 31.76 -9.67 1.10
CA THR A 74 32.60 -10.75 1.63
C THR A 74 33.11 -11.67 0.52
N LYS A 75 33.95 -12.65 0.88
CA LYS A 75 34.56 -13.61 -0.08
C LYS A 75 33.55 -14.45 -0.86
N ASN A 76 32.31 -14.57 -0.36
CA ASN A 76 31.25 -15.39 -0.94
C ASN A 76 30.07 -14.57 -1.54
N GLY A 77 30.16 -13.24 -1.56
CA GLY A 77 29.07 -12.34 -1.98
C GLY A 77 28.83 -11.23 -0.96
N TYR A 78 27.70 -10.52 -1.06
CA TYR A 78 27.29 -9.59 0.00
C TYR A 78 26.79 -10.38 1.22
N ASP A 79 27.30 -10.04 2.40
CA ASP A 79 26.85 -10.62 3.68
C ASP A 79 25.91 -9.61 4.36
N GLU A 80 24.70 -10.07 4.68
CA GLU A 80 23.70 -9.26 5.37
C GLU A 80 23.13 -10.00 6.58
N LYS A 81 22.93 -9.26 7.69
CA LYS A 81 22.04 -9.68 8.76
C LYS A 81 20.62 -9.79 8.19
N GLY A 82 20.18 -11.00 7.83
CA GLY A 82 18.86 -11.20 7.24
C GLY A 82 17.72 -10.78 8.17
N LEU A 83 16.53 -10.67 7.58
CA LEU A 83 15.30 -10.26 8.24
C LEU A 83 14.67 -11.46 8.95
N GLU A 84 14.57 -11.36 10.26
CA GLU A 84 13.82 -12.28 11.11
C GLU A 84 12.39 -11.77 11.24
N ILE A 85 11.42 -12.63 10.96
CA ILE A 85 9.99 -12.36 11.10
C ILE A 85 9.43 -13.36 12.09
N SER A 86 8.76 -12.88 13.14
CA SER A 86 8.12 -13.73 14.14
C SER A 86 6.67 -13.32 14.38
N LEU A 87 5.78 -14.30 14.48
CA LEU A 87 4.37 -14.09 14.77
C LEU A 87 4.10 -14.38 16.25
N HIS A 88 3.43 -13.46 16.93
CA HIS A 88 3.15 -13.55 18.37
C HIS A 88 1.65 -13.41 18.63
N THR A 89 1.12 -14.10 19.63
CA THR A 89 -0.25 -13.84 20.13
C THR A 89 -0.28 -12.62 21.05
N THR A 90 -1.34 -11.80 20.95
CA THR A 90 -1.57 -10.68 21.87
C THR A 90 -2.53 -11.11 22.99
N GLY A 91 -1.96 -11.49 24.13
CA GLY A 91 -2.69 -11.82 25.36
C GLY A 91 -1.89 -11.46 26.62
N LYS A 92 -2.32 -11.92 27.81
CA LYS A 92 -1.64 -11.65 29.10
C LYS A 92 -0.14 -12.04 29.12
N LYS A 93 0.28 -12.97 28.27
CA LYS A 93 1.69 -13.28 27.96
C LYS A 93 1.81 -13.40 26.46
N THR A 94 2.63 -12.55 25.82
CA THR A 94 2.97 -12.68 24.40
C THR A 94 3.71 -13.99 24.18
N LYS A 95 3.10 -14.92 23.45
CA LYS A 95 3.76 -16.18 23.07
C LYS A 95 4.08 -16.14 21.59
N GLU A 96 5.30 -16.53 21.27
CA GLU A 96 5.73 -16.74 19.90
C GLU A 96 5.11 -18.02 19.33
N LEU A 97 4.54 -17.90 18.14
CA LEU A 97 3.86 -18.97 17.40
C LEU A 97 4.81 -19.60 16.39
N CYS A 98 5.45 -18.77 15.58
CA CYS A 98 6.37 -19.18 14.53
C CYS A 98 7.31 -18.05 14.13
N GLU A 99 8.47 -18.43 13.60
CA GLU A 99 9.53 -17.55 13.14
C GLU A 99 10.02 -17.95 11.75
N GLY A 100 10.56 -17.01 10.99
CA GLY A 100 11.13 -17.24 9.67
C GLY A 100 12.22 -16.23 9.37
N PHE A 101 13.13 -16.62 8.49
CA PHE A 101 14.30 -15.82 8.16
C PHE A 101 14.39 -15.58 6.65
N ILE A 102 14.68 -14.35 6.27
CA ILE A 102 14.88 -13.94 4.88
C ILE A 102 16.27 -13.34 4.72
N ASP A 103 17.01 -13.88 3.77
CA ASP A 103 18.26 -13.27 3.32
C ASP A 103 17.96 -12.15 2.31
N LEU A 104 18.07 -10.90 2.77
CA LEU A 104 17.79 -9.68 1.98
C LEU A 104 18.86 -9.42 0.90
N ALA A 105 20.09 -9.93 1.09
CA ALA A 105 21.17 -9.77 0.12
C ALA A 105 20.84 -10.42 -1.24
N LYS A 106 19.98 -11.47 -1.25
CA LYS A 106 19.49 -12.11 -2.49
C LYS A 106 18.57 -11.24 -3.32
N TYR A 107 18.01 -10.20 -2.72
CA TYR A 107 17.05 -9.29 -3.34
C TYR A 107 17.64 -7.91 -3.57
N ALA A 108 18.97 -7.78 -3.47
CA ALA A 108 19.65 -6.50 -3.59
C ALA A 108 19.55 -5.89 -5.00
N ASP A 109 19.59 -6.72 -6.04
CA ASP A 109 19.70 -6.27 -7.43
C ASP A 109 18.33 -6.01 -8.11
N LEU A 110 17.26 -5.76 -7.35
CA LEU A 110 15.92 -5.57 -7.93
C LEU A 110 15.71 -4.19 -8.58
N ASN A 111 16.51 -3.16 -8.26
CA ASN A 111 16.50 -1.83 -8.92
C ASN A 111 15.08 -1.23 -9.12
N GLY A 112 14.23 -1.35 -8.11
CA GLY A 112 12.86 -0.85 -8.08
C GLY A 112 11.81 -1.87 -8.51
N ALA A 113 12.21 -3.03 -9.06
CA ALA A 113 11.29 -4.12 -9.36
C ALA A 113 10.79 -4.77 -8.06
N SER A 114 9.50 -5.08 -8.01
CA SER A 114 8.89 -5.81 -6.90
C SER A 114 8.87 -7.31 -7.19
N LYS A 115 9.24 -8.12 -6.21
CA LYS A 115 9.21 -9.59 -6.30
C LYS A 115 8.33 -10.16 -5.19
N ASP A 116 7.31 -10.92 -5.59
CA ASP A 116 6.45 -11.65 -4.68
C ASP A 116 7.17 -12.90 -4.14
N LEU A 117 7.03 -13.13 -2.83
CA LEU A 117 7.68 -14.17 -2.06
C LEU A 117 6.68 -14.85 -1.12
N SER A 118 6.82 -16.15 -0.98
CA SER A 118 6.10 -16.96 0.01
C SER A 118 7.10 -17.59 0.96
N ILE A 119 7.12 -17.14 2.21
CA ILE A 119 8.08 -17.60 3.22
C ILE A 119 7.36 -18.46 4.24
N LYS A 120 7.93 -19.66 4.49
CA LYS A 120 7.44 -20.58 5.50
C LYS A 120 8.00 -20.19 6.86
N LEU A 121 7.11 -19.88 7.81
CA LEU A 121 7.43 -19.71 9.22
C LEU A 121 7.40 -21.08 9.91
N ILE A 122 8.45 -21.36 10.68
CA ILE A 122 8.64 -22.59 11.43
C ILE A 122 8.33 -22.30 12.90
N GLY A 123 7.59 -23.18 13.56
CA GLY A 123 7.27 -23.01 14.98
C GLY A 123 6.18 -23.96 15.47
N LYS A 124 5.50 -23.56 16.54
CA LYS A 124 4.38 -24.31 17.14
C LYS A 124 3.17 -24.38 16.21
N SER A 125 2.92 -23.30 15.47
CA SER A 125 1.89 -23.22 14.43
C SER A 125 2.57 -22.72 13.15
N PRO A 126 3.02 -23.62 12.25
CA PRO A 126 3.68 -23.22 11.02
C PRO A 126 2.72 -22.42 10.14
N ALA A 127 3.23 -21.43 9.41
CA ALA A 127 2.42 -20.56 8.57
C ALA A 127 3.21 -20.13 7.33
N ILE A 128 2.51 -19.63 6.31
CA ILE A 128 3.12 -19.11 5.09
C ILE A 128 2.80 -17.62 4.99
N VAL A 129 3.83 -16.78 4.96
CA VAL A 129 3.68 -15.34 4.73
C VAL A 129 3.91 -15.04 3.26
N GLU A 130 2.89 -14.47 2.62
CA GLU A 130 2.94 -13.87 1.30
C GLU A 130 3.31 -12.38 1.44
N MET A 131 4.44 -12.01 0.84
CA MET A 131 4.96 -10.65 0.87
C MET A 131 5.60 -10.25 -0.46
N SER A 132 5.70 -8.96 -0.73
CA SER A 132 6.47 -8.39 -1.84
C SER A 132 7.71 -7.69 -1.30
N ILE A 133 8.86 -7.87 -1.96
CA ILE A 133 10.09 -7.13 -1.67
C ILE A 133 10.50 -6.36 -2.92
N SER A 134 10.76 -5.07 -2.77
CA SER A 134 11.47 -4.26 -3.74
C SER A 134 12.74 -3.67 -3.12
N SER A 135 13.78 -3.47 -3.94
CA SER A 135 15.04 -2.84 -3.51
C SER A 135 15.38 -1.68 -4.42
N LEU A 136 15.92 -0.60 -3.87
CA LEU A 136 16.47 0.54 -4.60
C LEU A 136 17.92 0.77 -4.15
N LEU A 137 18.73 1.33 -5.04
CA LEU A 137 20.06 1.84 -4.69
C LEU A 137 19.86 3.03 -3.73
N GLY A 138 20.34 2.91 -2.50
CA GLY A 138 20.21 3.97 -1.51
C GLY A 138 21.04 5.18 -1.90
N GLU A 139 20.49 6.38 -1.74
CA GLU A 139 21.23 7.62 -1.99
C GLU A 139 22.47 7.70 -1.10
N ALA A 140 23.59 8.13 -1.67
CA ALA A 140 24.80 8.43 -0.93
C ALA A 140 24.58 9.69 -0.08
N GLY A 141 23.91 9.54 1.06
CA GLY A 141 23.95 10.53 2.13
C GLY A 141 25.40 10.72 2.54
N GLY A 142 25.93 11.91 2.24
CA GLY A 142 27.32 12.27 2.43
C GLY A 142 27.74 12.21 3.90
N SER A 143 29.00 11.82 4.12
CA SER A 143 29.89 12.31 5.19
C SER A 143 29.29 12.60 6.59
N SER A 144 28.36 11.79 7.11
CA SER A 144 27.86 11.95 8.49
C SER A 144 27.73 10.64 9.28
N ASP A 145 28.41 9.58 8.85
CA ASP A 145 28.54 8.34 9.66
C ASP A 145 29.66 8.46 10.73
N GLU A 146 30.15 9.67 11.00
CA GLU A 146 30.81 10.02 12.27
C GLU A 146 30.06 11.19 12.92
N THR A 147 29.43 10.90 14.06
CA THR A 147 28.84 11.84 15.05
C THR A 147 27.54 12.58 14.69
N GLU A 148 26.51 12.33 15.52
CA GLU A 148 25.43 13.20 16.04
C GLU A 148 24.80 14.23 15.06
N VAL A 149 23.48 14.30 14.85
CA VAL A 149 22.52 14.95 15.77
C VAL A 149 21.11 14.97 15.14
N LEU A 150 20.10 14.81 16.02
CA LEU A 150 18.66 15.20 16.00
C LEU A 150 17.63 14.51 15.08
N GLN A 151 16.86 13.64 15.75
CA GLN A 151 15.43 13.44 15.52
C GLN A 151 14.64 14.75 15.74
N MET A 152 13.62 15.00 14.92
CA MET A 152 12.27 15.28 15.43
C MET A 152 11.21 14.71 14.46
N LYS A 153 10.44 13.73 14.93
CA LYS A 153 9.10 13.43 14.42
C LYS A 153 8.10 14.28 15.21
N ALA A 154 7.18 14.97 14.53
CA ALA A 154 5.75 14.94 14.86
C ALA A 154 4.93 15.78 13.87
N SER A 155 3.88 15.14 13.35
CA SER A 155 2.51 15.67 13.24
C SER A 155 2.24 16.89 12.36
N ALA A 156 1.67 16.60 11.18
CA ALA A 156 0.45 17.22 10.65
C ALA A 156 0.05 18.60 11.20
N THR A 157 0.50 19.66 10.52
CA THR A 157 -0.34 20.75 9.99
C THR A 157 0.53 21.53 9.02
N THR A 158 0.01 21.84 7.84
CA THR A 158 0.62 22.67 6.79
C THR A 158 1.40 23.85 7.36
N ASP A 159 2.73 23.75 7.38
CA ASP A 159 3.59 24.73 8.04
C ASP A 159 4.29 25.62 7.00
N ILE A 160 4.03 26.91 7.11
CA ILE A 160 4.58 28.00 6.30
C ILE A 160 6.13 28.02 6.35
N HIS A 161 6.72 27.38 7.38
CA HIS A 161 8.16 27.16 7.49
C HIS A 161 8.75 26.30 6.37
N GLU A 162 8.08 25.25 5.91
CA GLU A 162 8.64 24.36 4.88
C GLU A 162 8.73 25.06 3.52
N LEU A 163 7.76 25.93 3.21
CA LEU A 163 7.78 26.79 2.02
C LEU A 163 8.88 27.87 2.11
N LEU A 164 9.09 28.48 3.29
CA LEU A 164 10.18 29.44 3.51
C LEU A 164 11.56 28.79 3.39
N VAL A 165 11.73 27.58 3.93
CA VAL A 165 12.99 26.82 3.80
C VAL A 165 13.26 26.48 2.34
N GLN A 166 12.27 26.00 1.58
CA GLN A 166 12.45 25.76 0.14
C GLN A 166 12.75 27.04 -0.66
N GLN A 167 12.20 28.19 -0.28
CA GLN A 167 12.45 29.46 -0.97
C GLN A 167 13.85 30.02 -0.68
N VAL A 168 14.34 29.86 0.55
CA VAL A 168 15.70 30.27 0.94
C VAL A 168 16.74 29.34 0.32
N SER A 169 16.49 28.03 0.29
CA SER A 169 17.39 27.07 -0.38
C SER A 169 17.46 27.30 -1.88
N LYS A 170 16.34 27.63 -2.55
CA LYS A 170 16.35 27.98 -3.98
C LYS A 170 17.12 29.27 -4.27
N LYS A 171 17.01 30.28 -3.39
CA LYS A 171 17.80 31.51 -3.52
C LYS A 171 19.30 31.26 -3.32
N GLN A 172 19.67 30.42 -2.35
CA GLN A 172 21.08 30.08 -2.12
C GLN A 172 21.67 29.28 -3.30
N GLU A 173 20.93 28.35 -3.89
CA GLU A 173 21.39 27.65 -5.10
C GLU A 173 21.47 28.56 -6.34
N GLU A 174 20.64 29.60 -6.44
CA GLU A 174 20.72 30.60 -7.51
C GLU A 174 21.93 31.52 -7.31
N ASP A 175 22.18 31.98 -6.08
CA ASP A 175 23.33 32.83 -5.74
C ASP A 175 24.67 32.08 -5.95
N GLU A 176 24.76 30.79 -5.57
CA GLU A 176 25.97 29.98 -5.79
C GLU A 176 26.25 29.74 -7.29
N LYS A 177 25.20 29.58 -8.11
CA LYS A 177 25.36 29.42 -9.56
C LYS A 177 25.78 30.72 -10.25
N GLU A 178 25.31 31.86 -9.76
CA GLU A 178 25.70 33.18 -10.29
C GLU A 178 27.17 33.48 -9.95
N GLU A 179 27.61 33.16 -8.73
CA GLU A 179 29.01 33.33 -8.30
C GLU A 179 29.98 32.41 -9.08
N GLU A 180 29.59 31.16 -9.37
CA GLU A 180 30.41 30.24 -10.19
C GLU A 180 30.52 30.72 -11.66
N LEU A 181 29.48 31.35 -12.19
CA LEU A 181 29.47 31.95 -13.53
C LEU A 181 30.38 33.18 -13.60
N GLU A 182 30.37 34.05 -12.58
CA GLU A 182 31.28 35.19 -12.50
C GLU A 182 32.75 34.76 -12.38
N GLU A 183 33.05 33.72 -11.59
CA GLU A 183 34.41 33.20 -11.44
C GLU A 183 34.94 32.61 -12.76
N LYS A 184 34.08 31.89 -13.51
CA LYS A 184 34.43 31.38 -14.85
C LYS A 184 34.69 32.51 -15.85
N GLN A 185 33.92 33.59 -15.82
CA GLN A 185 34.15 34.75 -16.70
C GLN A 185 35.44 35.51 -16.35
N ARG A 186 35.80 35.63 -15.06
CA ARG A 186 37.07 36.24 -14.65
C ARG A 186 38.28 35.42 -15.11
N LYS A 187 38.22 34.09 -14.95
CA LYS A 187 39.30 33.18 -15.42
C LYS A 187 39.47 33.24 -16.93
N GLN A 188 38.39 33.34 -17.70
CA GLN A 188 38.49 33.49 -19.16
C GLN A 188 39.10 34.85 -19.58
N LYS A 189 38.74 35.94 -18.90
CA LYS A 189 39.35 37.26 -19.18
C LYS A 189 40.84 37.31 -18.83
N GLU A 190 41.24 36.69 -17.72
CA GLU A 190 42.64 36.63 -17.30
C GLU A 190 43.50 35.82 -18.28
N ILE A 191 42.97 34.73 -18.83
CA ILE A 191 43.65 33.94 -19.87
C ILE A 191 43.81 34.74 -21.15
N ALA A 192 42.77 35.46 -21.58
CA ALA A 192 42.82 36.30 -22.78
C ALA A 192 43.84 37.44 -22.66
N GLU A 193 43.90 38.11 -21.51
CA GLU A 193 44.85 39.20 -21.26
C GLU A 193 46.31 38.70 -21.22
N ARG A 194 46.53 37.49 -20.67
CA ARG A 194 47.85 36.85 -20.66
C ARG A 194 48.31 36.46 -22.07
N GLU A 195 47.40 35.98 -22.91
CA GLU A 195 47.69 35.63 -24.31
C GLU A 195 47.99 36.88 -25.16
N GLU A 196 47.30 37.99 -24.91
CA GLU A 196 47.53 39.26 -25.60
C GLU A 196 48.89 39.89 -25.19
N ALA A 197 49.25 39.83 -23.90
CA ALA A 197 50.55 40.28 -23.41
C ALA A 197 51.72 39.48 -24.01
N GLU A 198 51.55 38.18 -24.24
CA GLU A 198 52.57 37.35 -24.88
C GLU A 198 52.74 37.70 -26.37
N ARG A 199 51.64 38.00 -27.09
CA ARG A 199 51.70 38.46 -28.49
C ARG A 199 52.44 39.80 -28.61
N GLN A 200 52.24 40.73 -27.69
CA GLN A 200 52.96 42.02 -27.70
C GLN A 200 54.47 41.86 -27.46
N LYS A 201 54.90 40.95 -26.57
CA LYS A 201 56.33 40.66 -26.38
C LYS A 201 56.99 40.08 -27.64
N ARG A 202 56.34 39.14 -28.32
CA ARG A 202 56.88 38.55 -29.56
C ARG A 202 57.05 39.59 -30.68
N LEU A 203 56.16 40.57 -30.76
CA LEU A 203 56.27 41.67 -31.73
C LEU A 203 57.44 42.63 -31.40
N GLN A 204 57.72 42.89 -30.13
CA GLN A 204 58.88 43.69 -29.72
C GLN A 204 60.22 42.99 -29.99
N GLU A 205 60.30 41.68 -29.73
CA GLU A 205 61.51 40.88 -30.00
C GLU A 205 61.83 40.82 -31.51
N GLN A 206 60.81 40.71 -32.37
CA GLN A 206 61.02 40.78 -33.83
C GLN A 206 61.52 42.15 -34.30
N GLN A 207 61.10 43.25 -33.68
CA GLN A 207 61.59 44.59 -34.04
C GLN A 207 63.03 44.85 -33.59
N GLN A 208 63.51 44.20 -32.52
CA GLN A 208 64.91 44.30 -32.09
C GLN A 208 65.86 43.55 -33.03
N GLN A 209 65.48 42.36 -33.51
CA GLN A 209 66.30 41.57 -34.43
C GLN A 209 66.50 42.26 -35.79
N ILE A 210 65.52 43.05 -36.26
CA ILE A 210 65.64 43.81 -37.51
C ILE A 210 66.65 44.96 -37.38
N LYS A 211 66.78 45.57 -36.20
CA LYS A 211 67.73 46.67 -35.96
C LYS A 211 69.19 46.19 -35.86
N GLU A 212 69.42 44.96 -35.43
CA GLU A 212 70.77 44.39 -35.33
C GLU A 212 71.34 43.97 -36.70
N ALA A 213 70.48 43.59 -37.65
CA ALA A 213 70.89 43.18 -38.99
C ALA A 213 71.43 44.35 -39.86
N ASP A 214 70.94 45.58 -39.66
CA ASP A 214 71.35 46.75 -40.45
C ASP A 214 72.74 47.30 -40.07
N VAL A 215 73.24 47.02 -38.87
CA VAL A 215 74.53 47.55 -38.39
C VAL A 215 75.72 46.77 -38.97
N PHE A 216 75.51 45.51 -39.39
CA PHE A 216 76.60 44.62 -39.83
C PHE A 216 77.03 44.81 -41.31
N ALA A 217 76.21 45.49 -42.13
CA ALA A 217 76.47 45.68 -43.56
C ALA A 217 77.39 46.87 -43.90
N ALA A 218 77.70 47.75 -42.95
CA ALA A 218 78.40 49.02 -43.21
C ALA A 218 79.95 48.97 -43.05
N ALA A 219 80.56 47.83 -42.69
CA ALA A 219 81.93 47.79 -42.16
C ALA A 219 83.04 47.23 -43.08
N SER A 220 82.81 46.91 -44.37
CA SER A 220 83.86 46.26 -45.18
C SER A 220 83.98 46.74 -46.62
N SER A 221 84.71 47.84 -46.85
CA SER A 221 85.43 48.05 -48.13
C SER A 221 86.52 49.12 -48.03
N SER A 222 87.77 48.72 -47.77
CA SER A 222 88.94 49.54 -48.15
C SER A 222 90.23 48.71 -48.16
N VAL A 223 90.72 48.34 -49.35
CA VAL A 223 92.12 47.92 -49.55
C VAL A 223 92.68 48.60 -50.80
N LYS A 224 93.62 49.53 -50.56
CA LYS A 224 94.50 50.18 -51.55
C LYS A 224 95.62 49.24 -51.93
N ILE A 225 95.92 49.09 -53.22
CA ILE A 225 97.16 48.43 -53.69
C ILE A 225 98.13 49.51 -54.19
N LYS A 226 99.22 49.70 -53.46
CA LYS A 226 100.41 50.48 -53.84
C LYS A 226 101.35 49.61 -54.68
N GLY A 227 101.94 50.20 -55.72
CA GLY A 227 102.89 49.54 -56.61
C GLY A 227 104.28 49.28 -56.02
N LYS A 228 105.07 48.47 -56.75
CA LYS A 228 106.54 48.42 -56.64
C LYS A 228 107.18 48.31 -58.02
N LYS A 229 108.11 49.23 -58.26
CA LYS A 229 109.14 49.23 -59.31
C LYS A 229 110.29 48.33 -58.87
N GLU A 230 110.85 47.52 -59.77
CA GLU A 230 112.22 46.97 -59.73
C GLU A 230 112.54 46.47 -61.15
N LYS A 231 113.39 47.18 -61.90
CA LYS A 231 114.86 47.11 -62.01
C LYS A 231 115.35 46.08 -63.05
N ASP A 232 116.03 46.65 -64.04
CA ASP A 232 116.72 46.06 -65.17
C ASP A 232 117.52 44.79 -64.89
N THR A 233 117.28 43.75 -65.68
CA THR A 233 118.33 42.86 -66.18
C THR A 233 118.02 42.47 -67.62
N LYS A 234 118.77 43.03 -68.57
CA LYS A 234 118.70 42.68 -70.00
C LYS A 234 119.30 41.28 -70.23
N LYS A 235 118.45 40.25 -70.11
CA LYS A 235 118.59 38.99 -70.87
C LYS A 235 117.70 39.13 -72.10
N LYS A 236 118.27 38.96 -73.30
CA LYS A 236 117.50 38.84 -74.55
C LYS A 236 116.71 37.53 -74.47
N PHE A 237 115.51 37.58 -73.91
CA PHE A 237 114.49 36.56 -74.13
C PHE A 237 114.05 36.69 -75.60
N THR A 238 114.04 35.58 -76.34
CA THR A 238 113.35 35.53 -77.63
C THR A 238 111.85 35.67 -77.37
N GLN A 239 111.10 36.23 -78.32
CA GLN A 239 109.65 36.40 -78.22
C GLN A 239 108.94 35.10 -77.79
N GLU A 240 109.43 33.95 -78.25
CA GLU A 240 108.93 32.60 -77.90
C GLU A 240 109.06 32.22 -76.42
N ASP A 241 110.08 32.70 -75.70
CA ASP A 241 110.25 32.40 -74.27
C ASP A 241 109.30 33.23 -73.41
N VAL A 242 109.02 34.47 -73.82
CA VAL A 242 108.00 35.33 -73.21
C VAL A 242 106.61 34.76 -73.48
N ASP A 243 106.36 34.30 -74.71
CA ASP A 243 105.09 33.68 -75.10
C ASP A 243 104.82 32.38 -74.35
N LYS A 244 105.83 31.50 -74.16
CA LYS A 244 105.70 30.28 -73.34
C LYS A 244 105.46 30.57 -71.85
N ALA A 245 106.12 31.58 -71.29
CA ALA A 245 105.90 32.00 -69.91
C ALA A 245 104.49 32.59 -69.73
N CYS A 246 104.04 33.41 -70.68
CA CYS A 246 102.67 33.93 -70.74
C CYS A 246 101.65 32.80 -70.88
N GLU A 247 101.85 31.83 -71.77
CA GLU A 247 100.96 30.67 -71.93
C GLU A 247 100.86 29.84 -70.64
N LYS A 248 101.98 29.62 -69.95
CA LYS A 248 102.00 28.87 -68.69
C LYS A 248 101.26 29.63 -67.58
N ALA A 249 101.50 30.93 -67.45
CA ALA A 249 100.79 31.79 -66.50
C ALA A 249 99.28 31.85 -66.80
N VAL A 250 98.89 31.92 -68.07
CA VAL A 250 97.49 31.87 -68.51
C VAL A 250 96.86 30.51 -68.20
N ARG A 251 97.56 29.39 -68.46
CA ARG A 251 97.05 28.04 -68.10
C ARG A 251 96.90 27.86 -66.59
N GLU A 252 97.86 28.30 -65.80
CA GLU A 252 97.78 28.23 -64.33
C GLU A 252 96.67 29.13 -63.78
N ALA A 253 96.52 30.35 -64.30
CA ALA A 253 95.41 31.24 -63.95
C ALA A 253 94.04 30.65 -64.35
N LEU A 254 93.95 29.96 -65.49
CA LEU A 254 92.74 29.25 -65.92
C LEU A 254 92.44 28.04 -65.04
N LYS A 255 93.44 27.27 -64.63
CA LYS A 255 93.27 26.15 -63.66
C LYS A 255 92.78 26.66 -62.31
N MET A 256 93.42 27.69 -61.76
CA MET A 256 92.99 28.32 -60.51
C MET A 256 91.58 28.91 -60.60
N LYS A 257 91.21 29.52 -61.73
CA LYS A 257 89.82 29.97 -61.97
C LYS A 257 88.85 28.79 -61.99
N LYS A 258 89.15 27.72 -62.73
CA LYS A 258 88.31 26.50 -62.78
C LYS A 258 88.11 25.89 -61.40
N GLU A 259 89.16 25.77 -60.60
CA GLU A 259 89.08 25.25 -59.23
C GLU A 259 88.21 26.14 -58.33
N LYS A 260 88.34 27.48 -58.44
CA LYS A 260 87.45 28.41 -57.74
C LYS A 260 85.99 28.24 -58.17
N TYR A 261 85.72 28.09 -59.47
CA TYR A 261 84.38 27.84 -59.99
C TYR A 261 83.80 26.50 -59.51
N HIS A 262 84.63 25.45 -59.43
CA HIS A 262 84.20 24.16 -58.89
C HIS A 262 83.85 24.25 -57.42
N LYS A 263 84.69 24.91 -56.59
CA LYS A 263 84.36 25.15 -55.17
C LYS A 263 83.08 25.96 -55.00
N ILE A 264 82.91 27.06 -55.74
CA ILE A 264 81.69 27.86 -55.71
C ILE A 264 80.47 27.03 -56.12
N ARG A 265 80.59 26.20 -57.18
CA ARG A 265 79.51 25.30 -57.61
C ARG A 265 79.15 24.30 -56.52
N ASP A 266 80.13 23.69 -55.88
CA ASP A 266 79.92 22.67 -54.85
C ASP A 266 79.32 23.29 -53.58
N ASP A 267 79.78 24.47 -53.17
CA ASP A 267 79.21 25.23 -52.05
C ASP A 267 77.75 25.64 -52.34
N LEU A 268 77.46 26.14 -53.54
CA LEU A 268 76.10 26.47 -53.96
C LEU A 268 75.20 25.21 -54.00
N LYS A 269 75.74 24.08 -54.45
CA LYS A 269 75.00 22.80 -54.46
C LYS A 269 74.69 22.30 -53.05
N ASN A 270 75.63 22.45 -52.12
CA ASN A 270 75.43 22.09 -50.72
C ASN A 270 74.44 23.02 -50.02
N GLN A 271 74.51 24.34 -50.27
CA GLN A 271 73.52 25.29 -49.76
C GLN A 271 72.11 24.98 -50.28
N LEU A 272 71.98 24.69 -51.58
CA LEU A 272 70.70 24.33 -52.18
C LEU A 272 70.15 23.04 -51.59
N LYS A 273 71.01 22.03 -51.35
CA LYS A 273 70.63 20.78 -50.70
C LYS A 273 70.15 21.01 -49.25
N ASN A 274 70.92 21.72 -48.43
CA ASN A 274 70.57 22.01 -47.03
C ASN A 274 69.29 22.85 -46.92
N THR A 275 69.11 23.82 -47.82
CA THR A 275 67.89 24.65 -47.86
C THR A 275 66.67 23.82 -48.23
N THR A 276 66.82 22.90 -49.20
CA THR A 276 65.75 21.98 -49.60
C THR A 276 65.36 21.06 -48.45
N GLU A 277 66.34 20.45 -47.78
CA GLU A 277 66.11 19.56 -46.64
C GLU A 277 65.43 20.29 -45.47
N SER A 278 65.89 21.50 -45.13
CA SER A 278 65.26 22.35 -44.10
C SER A 278 63.81 22.70 -44.45
N LEU A 279 63.55 23.10 -45.70
CA LEU A 279 62.19 23.38 -46.16
C LEU A 279 61.29 22.14 -46.08
N THR A 280 61.80 20.96 -46.44
CA THR A 280 61.03 19.72 -46.35
C THR A 280 60.70 19.34 -44.91
N GLN A 281 61.66 19.48 -43.98
CA GLN A 281 61.43 19.22 -42.56
C GLN A 281 60.41 20.20 -41.96
N GLN A 282 60.50 21.49 -42.29
CA GLN A 282 59.52 22.49 -41.84
C GLN A 282 58.12 22.17 -42.35
N LYS A 283 57.98 21.78 -43.63
CA LYS A 283 56.70 21.35 -44.19
C LYS A 283 56.16 20.11 -43.49
N GLU A 284 57.00 19.12 -43.22
CA GLU A 284 56.59 17.89 -42.55
C GLU A 284 56.12 18.16 -41.12
N ILE A 285 56.81 19.02 -40.37
CA ILE A 285 56.39 19.43 -39.02
C ILE A 285 55.04 20.16 -39.08
N ALA A 286 54.89 21.12 -40.00
CA ALA A 286 53.64 21.87 -40.16
C ALA A 286 52.47 20.96 -40.57
N ILE A 287 52.71 19.93 -41.40
CA ILE A 287 51.69 18.93 -41.76
C ILE A 287 51.29 18.12 -40.53
N LYS A 288 52.25 17.60 -39.75
CA LYS A 288 51.96 16.81 -38.54
C LYS A 288 51.19 17.62 -37.49
N GLU A 289 51.52 18.91 -37.31
CA GLU A 289 50.76 19.80 -36.42
C GLU A 289 49.31 19.97 -36.89
N LYS A 290 49.09 20.11 -38.20
CA LYS A 290 47.74 20.22 -38.76
C LYS A 290 46.96 18.92 -38.68
N GLU A 291 47.59 17.78 -38.89
CA GLU A 291 46.98 16.45 -38.70
C GLU A 291 46.56 16.25 -37.24
N ASN A 292 47.42 16.60 -36.28
CA ASN A 292 47.07 16.53 -34.86
C ASN A 292 45.89 17.45 -34.50
N GLN A 293 45.81 18.66 -35.08
CA GLN A 293 44.67 19.56 -34.89
C GLN A 293 43.37 18.97 -35.47
N ILE A 294 43.45 18.32 -36.64
CA ILE A 294 42.30 17.64 -37.26
C ILE A 294 41.82 16.49 -36.36
N ASP A 295 42.74 15.68 -35.84
CA ASP A 295 42.40 14.56 -34.95
C ASP A 295 41.73 15.02 -33.65
N GLU A 296 42.19 16.13 -33.07
CA GLU A 296 41.57 16.71 -31.87
C GLU A 296 40.16 17.26 -32.18
N LEU A 297 39.98 17.93 -33.31
CA LEU A 297 38.67 18.43 -33.74
C LEU A 297 37.69 17.28 -34.02
N ASN A 298 38.15 16.20 -34.66
CA ASN A 298 37.32 15.01 -34.91
C ASN A 298 36.85 14.35 -33.60
N LYS A 299 37.72 14.28 -32.58
CA LYS A 299 37.33 13.81 -31.25
C LYS A 299 36.28 14.70 -30.60
N LYS A 300 36.40 16.03 -30.72
CA LYS A 300 35.41 16.99 -30.21
C LYS A 300 34.07 16.84 -30.94
N ILE A 301 34.07 16.69 -32.26
CA ILE A 301 32.85 16.45 -33.06
C ILE A 301 32.15 15.18 -32.58
N SER A 302 32.87 14.07 -32.43
CA SER A 302 32.28 12.81 -31.98
C SER A 302 31.67 12.92 -30.58
N SER A 303 32.29 13.65 -29.66
CA SER A 303 31.72 13.90 -28.33
C SER A 303 30.43 14.73 -28.40
N LEU A 304 30.41 15.78 -29.22
CA LEU A 304 29.26 16.66 -29.38
C LEU A 304 28.08 15.94 -30.05
N GLU A 305 28.33 15.05 -31.01
CA GLU A 305 27.29 14.22 -31.63
C GLU A 305 26.59 13.31 -30.61
N GLU A 306 27.35 12.72 -29.69
CA GLU A 306 26.76 11.90 -28.62
C GLU A 306 25.95 12.76 -27.62
N GLU A 307 26.45 13.94 -27.24
CA GLU A 307 25.68 14.88 -26.40
C GLU A 307 24.37 15.34 -27.06
N VAL A 308 24.37 15.55 -28.39
CA VAL A 308 23.17 15.92 -29.13
C VAL A 308 22.15 14.78 -29.12
N LYS A 309 22.59 13.54 -29.37
CA LYS A 309 21.70 12.36 -29.29
C LYS A 309 21.10 12.22 -27.90
N GLU A 310 21.90 12.37 -26.84
CA GLU A 310 21.41 12.30 -25.47
C GLU A 310 20.36 13.39 -25.19
N LYS A 311 20.63 14.65 -25.59
CA LYS A 311 19.67 15.75 -25.45
C LYS A 311 18.36 15.50 -26.22
N GLU A 312 18.42 14.92 -27.40
CA GLU A 312 17.22 14.53 -28.15
C GLU A 312 16.40 13.46 -27.42
N THR A 313 17.05 12.44 -26.85
CA THR A 313 16.36 11.41 -26.06
C THR A 313 15.73 11.97 -24.79
N LEU A 314 16.41 12.91 -24.12
CA LEU A 314 15.88 13.60 -22.94
C LEU A 314 14.66 14.46 -23.31
N LYS A 315 14.68 15.14 -24.46
CA LYS A 315 13.53 15.94 -24.94
C LYS A 315 12.30 15.08 -25.20
N VAL A 316 12.46 13.91 -25.80
CA VAL A 316 11.36 12.95 -26.02
C VAL A 316 10.82 12.43 -24.68
N SER A 317 11.72 12.12 -23.75
CA SER A 317 11.36 11.65 -22.40
C SER A 317 10.58 12.72 -21.62
N LEU A 318 11.00 13.99 -21.72
CA LEU A 318 10.32 15.12 -21.10
C LEU A 318 8.91 15.32 -21.68
N ALA A 319 8.76 15.32 -23.01
CA ALA A 319 7.45 15.43 -23.65
C ALA A 319 6.50 14.30 -23.24
N THR A 320 7.03 13.08 -23.07
CA THR A 320 6.27 11.93 -22.56
C THR A 320 5.84 12.13 -21.11
N ALA A 321 6.75 12.63 -20.26
CA ALA A 321 6.43 12.92 -18.86
C ALA A 321 5.37 14.02 -18.71
N GLU A 322 5.41 15.07 -19.53
CA GLU A 322 4.39 16.12 -19.56
C GLU A 322 3.02 15.59 -19.99
N ASN A 323 2.98 14.73 -21.02
CA ASN A 323 1.75 14.09 -21.44
C ASN A 323 1.17 13.17 -20.35
N ASN A 324 2.01 12.37 -19.69
CA ASN A 324 1.60 11.51 -18.58
C ASN A 324 1.07 12.33 -17.40
N LYS A 325 1.70 13.48 -17.09
CA LYS A 325 1.23 14.41 -16.05
C LYS A 325 -0.17 14.94 -16.37
N LYS A 326 -0.43 15.31 -17.63
CA LYS A 326 -1.74 15.78 -18.07
C LYS A 326 -2.80 14.68 -17.95
N GLN A 327 -2.51 13.48 -18.45
CA GLN A 327 -3.40 12.32 -18.33
C GLN A 327 -3.70 11.99 -16.86
N LEU A 328 -2.69 12.03 -15.99
CA LEU A 328 -2.88 11.79 -14.56
C LEU A 328 -3.81 12.85 -13.93
N SER A 329 -3.65 14.12 -14.28
CA SER A 329 -4.54 15.18 -13.78
C SER A 329 -6.00 14.98 -14.23
N GLU A 330 -6.22 14.56 -15.48
CA GLU A 330 -7.56 14.27 -16.01
C GLU A 330 -8.20 13.06 -15.29
N VAL A 331 -7.40 12.03 -14.97
CA VAL A 331 -7.87 10.86 -14.20
C VAL A 331 -8.22 11.25 -12.76
N ILE A 332 -7.41 12.09 -12.11
CA ILE A 332 -7.69 12.58 -10.76
C ILE A 332 -9.01 13.36 -10.73
N GLU A 333 -9.24 14.24 -11.71
CA GLU A 333 -10.47 15.03 -11.81
C GLU A 333 -11.69 14.13 -12.00
N LYS A 334 -11.62 13.15 -12.92
CA LYS A 334 -12.70 12.18 -13.15
C LYS A 334 -13.03 11.37 -11.90
N ASN A 335 -12.01 10.81 -11.25
CA ASN A 335 -12.19 10.02 -10.01
C ASN A 335 -12.81 10.86 -8.88
N LYS A 336 -12.52 12.16 -8.82
CA LYS A 336 -13.11 13.07 -7.84
C LYS A 336 -14.62 13.26 -8.10
N ILE A 337 -15.00 13.49 -9.36
CA ILE A 337 -16.40 13.65 -9.77
C ILE A 337 -17.18 12.35 -9.50
N GLU A 338 -16.66 11.21 -9.93
CA GLU A 338 -17.29 9.90 -9.72
C GLU A 338 -17.52 9.61 -8.22
N ARG A 339 -16.53 9.89 -7.35
CA ARG A 339 -16.68 9.75 -5.90
C ARG A 339 -17.73 10.69 -5.31
N GLU A 340 -17.84 11.92 -5.80
CA GLU A 340 -18.88 12.85 -5.35
C GLU A 340 -20.28 12.38 -5.78
N GLU A 341 -20.42 11.77 -6.95
CA GLU A 341 -21.67 11.18 -7.42
C GLU A 341 -22.05 9.92 -6.63
N GLU A 342 -21.10 9.00 -6.41
CA GLU A 342 -21.30 7.82 -5.55
C GLU A 342 -21.73 8.22 -4.13
N LYS A 343 -21.09 9.26 -3.56
CA LYS A 343 -21.45 9.77 -2.24
C LYS A 343 -22.90 10.26 -2.19
N LYS A 344 -23.35 11.01 -3.21
CA LYS A 344 -24.75 11.48 -3.29
C LYS A 344 -25.74 10.34 -3.40
N GLN A 345 -25.42 9.30 -4.18
CA GLN A 345 -26.28 8.12 -4.31
C GLN A 345 -26.40 7.36 -2.98
N VAL A 346 -25.28 7.18 -2.26
CA VAL A 346 -25.28 6.54 -0.94
C VAL A 346 -26.06 7.37 0.08
N GLU A 347 -25.92 8.70 0.07
CA GLU A 347 -26.70 9.59 0.96
C GLU A 347 -28.21 9.47 0.71
N GLN A 348 -28.64 9.39 -0.55
CA GLN A 348 -30.05 9.16 -0.92
C GLN A 348 -30.57 7.80 -0.42
N GLN A 349 -29.80 6.73 -0.62
CA GLN A 349 -30.17 5.39 -0.12
C GLN A 349 -30.28 5.35 1.41
N ILE A 350 -29.38 6.04 2.13
CA ILE A 350 -29.46 6.14 3.60
C ILE A 350 -30.73 6.87 4.02
N GLU A 351 -31.16 7.91 3.29
CA GLU A 351 -32.37 8.64 3.61
C GLU A 351 -33.64 7.82 3.36
N GLU A 352 -33.69 7.05 2.28
CA GLU A 352 -34.77 6.09 2.00
C GLU A 352 -34.86 5.01 3.09
N LEU A 353 -33.74 4.37 3.44
CA LEU A 353 -33.69 3.36 4.52
C LEU A 353 -34.12 3.93 5.88
N LYS A 354 -33.82 5.21 6.16
CA LYS A 354 -34.30 5.87 7.39
C LYS A 354 -35.82 6.05 7.39
N LYS A 355 -36.43 6.35 6.23
CA LYS A 355 -37.90 6.44 6.09
C LYS A 355 -38.54 5.07 6.27
N GLU A 356 -38.03 4.05 5.58
CA GLU A 356 -38.51 2.67 5.72
C GLU A 356 -38.44 2.18 7.16
N LYS A 357 -37.30 2.38 7.83
CA LYS A 357 -37.13 2.03 9.25
C LYS A 357 -38.19 2.69 10.14
N LYS A 358 -38.48 3.98 9.91
CA LYS A 358 -39.50 4.70 10.69
C LYS A 358 -40.90 4.16 10.44
N GLU A 359 -41.22 3.78 9.21
CA GLU A 359 -42.49 3.13 8.88
C GLU A 359 -42.63 1.75 9.53
N GLU A 360 -41.56 0.95 9.54
CA GLU A 360 -41.55 -0.34 10.23
C GLU A 360 -41.69 -0.19 11.75
N GLU A 361 -41.03 0.80 12.37
CA GLU A 361 -41.19 1.11 13.79
C GLU A 361 -42.64 1.49 14.14
N ASN A 362 -43.29 2.30 13.31
CA ASN A 362 -44.71 2.65 13.47
C ASN A 362 -45.62 1.42 13.35
N LYS A 363 -45.42 0.58 12.33
CA LYS A 363 -46.18 -0.68 12.16
C LYS A 363 -46.01 -1.61 13.35
N LYS A 364 -44.78 -1.71 13.88
CA LYS A 364 -44.48 -2.52 15.07
C LYS A 364 -45.21 -1.99 16.31
N GLU A 365 -45.28 -0.68 16.49
CA GLU A 365 -46.01 -0.07 17.61
C GLU A 365 -47.52 -0.33 17.51
N GLU A 366 -48.08 -0.23 16.29
CA GLU A 366 -49.50 -0.51 16.04
C GLU A 366 -49.86 -1.97 16.30
N LEU A 367 -49.07 -2.93 15.80
CA LEU A 367 -49.24 -4.36 16.11
C LEU A 367 -49.15 -4.66 17.60
N LYS A 368 -48.28 -3.94 18.34
CA LYS A 368 -48.17 -4.09 19.79
C LYS A 368 -49.42 -3.61 20.53
N LYS A 369 -50.08 -2.55 20.04
CA LYS A 369 -51.37 -2.09 20.58
C LYS A 369 -52.47 -3.12 20.33
N GLN A 370 -52.57 -3.64 19.11
CA GLN A 370 -53.54 -4.69 18.76
C GLN A 370 -53.35 -5.94 19.62
N LEU A 371 -52.11 -6.40 19.82
CA LEU A 371 -51.81 -7.56 20.67
C LEU A 371 -52.29 -7.36 22.13
N ASN A 372 -52.11 -6.16 22.69
CA ASN A 372 -52.53 -5.85 24.05
C ASN A 372 -54.07 -5.83 24.17
N GLU A 373 -54.76 -5.32 23.15
CA GLU A 373 -56.23 -5.33 23.08
C GLU A 373 -56.77 -6.76 23.01
N GLU A 374 -56.21 -7.60 22.12
CA GLU A 374 -56.57 -9.03 22.03
C GLU A 374 -56.32 -9.78 23.33
N GLN A 375 -55.20 -9.52 24.02
CA GLN A 375 -54.93 -10.14 25.33
C GLN A 375 -55.95 -9.72 26.39
N LYS A 376 -56.37 -8.46 26.38
CA LYS A 376 -57.41 -7.95 27.29
C LYS A 376 -58.76 -8.59 26.98
N GLU A 377 -59.14 -8.69 25.71
CA GLU A 377 -60.37 -9.40 25.30
C GLU A 377 -60.32 -10.88 25.70
N LYS A 378 -59.20 -11.56 25.47
CA LYS A 378 -59.01 -12.96 25.88
C LYS A 378 -59.15 -13.15 27.39
N SER A 379 -58.66 -12.20 28.18
CA SER A 379 -58.86 -12.21 29.64
C SER A 379 -60.33 -12.03 30.01
N ASN A 380 -61.03 -11.09 29.38
CA ASN A 380 -62.46 -10.87 29.62
C ASN A 380 -63.30 -12.10 29.25
N VAL A 381 -63.00 -12.76 28.14
CA VAL A 381 -63.66 -14.00 27.72
C VAL A 381 -63.43 -15.12 28.73
N LYS A 382 -62.21 -15.27 29.27
CA LYS A 382 -61.95 -16.24 30.34
C LYS A 382 -62.78 -15.97 31.60
N VAL A 383 -62.90 -14.70 32.00
CA VAL A 383 -63.73 -14.31 33.15
C VAL A 383 -65.21 -14.62 32.89
N ALA A 384 -65.71 -14.29 31.70
CA ALA A 384 -67.08 -14.59 31.31
C ALA A 384 -67.35 -16.11 31.31
N LEU A 385 -66.42 -16.91 30.79
CA LEU A 385 -66.51 -18.38 30.80
C LEU A 385 -66.60 -18.91 32.23
N ALA A 386 -65.71 -18.48 33.12
CA ALA A 386 -65.71 -18.90 34.52
C ALA A 386 -67.02 -18.51 35.25
N ALA A 387 -67.57 -17.33 34.96
CA ALA A 387 -68.85 -16.91 35.50
C ALA A 387 -70.00 -17.79 34.98
N SER A 388 -70.01 -18.12 33.68
CA SER A 388 -71.00 -19.05 33.11
C SER A 388 -70.88 -20.45 33.69
N GLU A 389 -69.67 -20.98 33.88
CA GLU A 389 -69.44 -22.28 34.53
C GLU A 389 -69.97 -22.28 35.98
N ALA A 390 -69.74 -21.22 36.74
CA ALA A 390 -70.27 -21.08 38.10
C ALA A 390 -71.80 -21.09 38.14
N VAL A 391 -72.46 -20.41 37.20
CA VAL A 391 -73.92 -20.44 37.06
C VAL A 391 -74.42 -21.85 36.76
N VAL A 392 -73.75 -22.58 35.86
CA VAL A 392 -74.10 -23.98 35.54
C VAL A 392 -73.98 -24.88 36.77
N VAL A 393 -72.93 -24.72 37.58
CA VAL A 393 -72.78 -25.47 38.83
C VAL A 393 -73.89 -25.13 39.82
N GLY A 394 -74.23 -23.84 39.97
CA GLY A 394 -75.33 -23.40 40.83
C GLY A 394 -76.67 -24.00 40.43
N LEU A 395 -76.99 -23.98 39.13
CA LEU A 395 -78.22 -24.59 38.61
C LEU A 395 -78.25 -26.10 38.80
N LYS A 396 -77.12 -26.80 38.61
CA LYS A 396 -77.02 -28.24 38.88
C LYS A 396 -77.33 -28.57 40.34
N ALA A 397 -76.76 -27.83 41.28
CA ALA A 397 -77.02 -28.03 42.71
C ALA A 397 -78.50 -27.77 43.07
N GLU A 398 -79.12 -26.76 42.44
CA GLU A 398 -80.53 -26.47 42.67
C GLU A 398 -81.47 -27.55 42.09
N VAL A 399 -81.13 -28.10 40.93
CA VAL A 399 -81.84 -29.26 40.35
C VAL A 399 -81.74 -30.47 41.27
N GLU A 400 -80.54 -30.81 41.75
CA GLU A 400 -80.31 -31.94 42.65
C GLU A 400 -81.07 -31.77 43.98
N LYS A 401 -81.10 -30.55 44.53
CA LYS A 401 -81.92 -30.22 45.71
C LYS A 401 -83.41 -30.46 45.44
N LYS A 402 -83.94 -29.96 44.32
CA LYS A 402 -85.35 -30.17 43.96
C LYS A 402 -85.69 -31.63 43.70
N GLU A 403 -84.78 -32.40 43.09
CA GLU A 403 -84.96 -33.84 42.90
C GLU A 403 -85.06 -34.58 44.24
N ASN A 404 -84.21 -34.23 45.21
CA ASN A 404 -84.25 -34.77 46.56
C ASN A 404 -85.55 -34.40 47.29
N GLU A 405 -85.97 -33.13 47.23
CA GLU A 405 -87.25 -32.67 47.79
C GLU A 405 -88.44 -33.44 47.16
N MET A 406 -88.41 -33.67 45.85
CA MET A 406 -89.45 -34.46 45.16
C MET A 406 -89.44 -35.93 45.61
N THR A 407 -88.28 -36.52 45.86
CA THR A 407 -88.18 -37.92 46.30
C THR A 407 -88.64 -38.07 47.75
N GLU A 408 -88.31 -37.13 48.63
CA GLU A 408 -88.85 -37.10 49.99
C GLU A 408 -90.37 -36.91 49.99
N GLN A 409 -90.89 -36.01 49.15
CA GLN A 409 -92.33 -35.80 49.05
C GLN A 409 -93.03 -37.08 48.56
N LYS A 410 -92.49 -37.76 47.55
CA LYS A 410 -93.02 -39.06 47.09
C LYS A 410 -93.06 -40.11 48.20
N LYS A 411 -92.02 -40.19 49.04
CA LYS A 411 -92.01 -41.10 50.19
C LYS A 411 -93.10 -40.77 51.20
N LYS A 412 -93.29 -39.50 51.53
CA LYS A 412 -94.36 -39.06 52.43
C LYS A 412 -95.74 -39.39 51.87
N ASP A 413 -95.98 -39.10 50.59
CA ASP A 413 -97.24 -39.43 49.93
C ASP A 413 -97.51 -40.95 49.93
N GLU A 414 -96.45 -41.76 49.82
CA GLU A 414 -96.54 -43.23 49.85
C GLU A 414 -96.80 -43.78 51.27
N GLU A 415 -96.18 -43.19 52.29
CA GLU A 415 -96.46 -43.47 53.71
C GLU A 415 -97.90 -43.10 54.09
N GLU A 416 -98.37 -41.91 53.71
CA GLU A 416 -99.76 -41.47 53.92
C GLU A 416 -100.75 -42.42 53.24
N LYS A 417 -100.43 -42.87 52.01
CA LYS A 417 -101.26 -43.83 51.28
C LYS A 417 -101.32 -45.18 51.99
N GLU A 418 -100.24 -45.64 52.60
CA GLU A 418 -100.22 -46.88 53.40
C GLU A 418 -101.02 -46.72 54.70
N GLU A 419 -100.92 -45.59 55.38
CA GLU A 419 -101.72 -45.30 56.57
C GLU A 419 -103.22 -45.24 56.25
N LEU A 420 -103.60 -44.59 55.15
CA LEU A 420 -104.98 -44.55 54.68
C LEU A 420 -105.51 -45.95 54.37
N LYS A 421 -104.71 -46.83 53.75
CA LYS A 421 -105.09 -48.24 53.53
C LYS A 421 -105.37 -48.96 54.86
N LYS A 422 -104.51 -48.80 55.86
CA LYS A 422 -104.72 -49.40 57.20
C LYS A 422 -106.01 -48.92 57.85
N ARG A 423 -106.32 -47.62 57.75
CA ARG A 423 -107.58 -47.05 58.27
C ARG A 423 -108.80 -47.61 57.55
N ILE A 424 -108.74 -47.81 56.23
CA ILE A 424 -109.83 -48.42 55.47
C ILE A 424 -110.07 -49.87 55.93
N GLU A 425 -109.00 -50.68 56.06
CA GLU A 425 -109.12 -52.05 56.57
C GLU A 425 -109.73 -52.12 57.98
N GLU A 426 -109.39 -51.16 58.84
CA GLU A 426 -109.96 -51.08 60.19
C GLU A 426 -111.45 -50.71 60.16
N ILE A 427 -111.85 -49.76 59.31
CA ILE A 427 -113.25 -49.40 59.10
C ILE A 427 -114.04 -50.60 58.56
N GLU A 428 -113.50 -51.36 57.60
CA GLU A 428 -114.14 -52.55 57.06
C GLU A 428 -114.33 -53.64 58.13
N LYS A 429 -113.33 -53.88 58.98
CA LYS A 429 -113.46 -54.80 60.13
C LYS A 429 -114.53 -54.34 61.11
N ASN A 430 -114.57 -53.06 61.43
CA ASN A 430 -115.57 -52.50 62.35
C ASN A 430 -116.98 -52.54 61.74
N ALA A 431 -117.12 -52.30 60.44
CA ALA A 431 -118.39 -52.43 59.73
C ALA A 431 -118.86 -53.90 59.68
N ALA A 432 -117.95 -54.86 59.49
CA ALA A 432 -118.28 -56.28 59.55
C ALA A 432 -118.74 -56.70 60.96
N ALA A 433 -118.04 -56.27 62.00
CA ALA A 433 -118.41 -56.53 63.39
C ALA A 433 -119.75 -55.88 63.78
N GLY A 434 -119.99 -54.63 63.36
CA GLY A 434 -121.27 -53.96 63.55
C GLY A 434 -122.41 -54.66 62.81
N SER A 435 -122.17 -55.16 61.60
CA SER A 435 -123.14 -55.94 60.83
C SER A 435 -123.48 -57.26 61.53
N GLU A 436 -122.49 -57.94 62.11
CA GLU A 436 -122.66 -59.19 62.86
C GLU A 436 -123.45 -58.97 64.17
N GLN A 437 -123.19 -57.85 64.87
CA GLN A 437 -123.98 -57.45 66.03
C GLN A 437 -125.45 -57.21 65.67
N ILE A 438 -125.73 -56.48 64.58
CA ILE A 438 -127.10 -56.24 64.11
C ILE A 438 -127.79 -57.56 63.74
N LEU A 439 -127.08 -58.48 63.07
CA LEU A 439 -127.62 -59.79 62.71
C LEU A 439 -128.00 -60.61 63.95
N ASN A 440 -127.12 -60.66 64.96
CA ASN A 440 -127.40 -61.35 66.22
C ASN A 440 -128.59 -60.72 66.97
N GLN A 441 -128.66 -59.39 66.99
CA GLN A 441 -129.77 -58.67 67.61
C GLN A 441 -131.11 -58.96 66.90
N LYS A 442 -131.10 -59.00 65.56
CA LYS A 442 -132.28 -59.38 64.76
C LYS A 442 -132.68 -60.83 64.95
N ASN A 443 -131.73 -61.75 65.11
CA ASN A 443 -132.03 -63.15 65.42
C ASN A 443 -132.72 -63.32 66.79
N VAL A 444 -132.29 -62.56 67.79
CA VAL A 444 -132.95 -62.52 69.11
C VAL A 444 -134.37 -61.95 69.01
N GLU A 445 -134.58 -60.86 68.27
CA GLU A 445 -135.93 -60.32 68.02
C GLU A 445 -136.84 -61.34 67.32
N ILE A 446 -136.32 -62.09 66.33
CA ILE A 446 -137.08 -63.14 65.63
C ILE A 446 -137.49 -64.26 66.58
N GLU A 447 -136.62 -64.67 67.52
CA GLU A 447 -136.98 -65.66 68.54
C GLU A 447 -138.07 -65.15 69.51
N GLN A 448 -138.00 -63.89 69.93
CA GLN A 448 -139.04 -63.29 70.75
C GLN A 448 -140.39 -63.29 70.03
N ILE A 449 -140.43 -62.89 68.75
CA ILE A 449 -141.65 -62.92 67.93
C ILE A 449 -142.19 -64.34 67.76
N LYS A 450 -141.31 -65.36 67.61
CA LYS A 450 -141.74 -66.76 67.55
C LYS A 450 -142.39 -67.21 68.85
N ASN A 451 -141.80 -66.87 69.99
CA ASN A 451 -142.34 -67.21 71.31
C ASN A 451 -143.68 -66.50 71.57
N GLU A 452 -143.82 -65.23 71.17
CA GLU A 452 -145.08 -64.48 71.26
C GLU A 452 -146.17 -65.11 70.39
N LYS A 453 -145.85 -65.58 69.18
CA LYS A 453 -146.81 -66.30 68.33
C LYS A 453 -147.25 -67.63 68.93
N VAL A 454 -146.36 -68.35 69.61
CA VAL A 454 -146.73 -69.59 70.33
C VAL A 454 -147.68 -69.29 71.49
N CYS A 455 -147.42 -68.21 72.25
CA CYS A 455 -148.33 -67.76 73.31
C CYS A 455 -149.70 -67.32 72.78
N LEU A 456 -149.74 -66.60 71.65
CA LEU A 456 -150.99 -66.24 70.97
C LEU A 456 -151.77 -67.46 70.47
N PHE A 457 -151.07 -68.47 69.96
CA PHE A 457 -151.69 -69.72 69.50
C PHE A 457 -152.30 -70.52 70.67
N LEU A 458 -151.63 -70.53 71.84
CA LEU A 458 -152.14 -71.17 73.06
C LEU A 458 -153.33 -70.41 73.68
N LEU A 459 -153.36 -69.09 73.58
CA LEU A 459 -154.47 -68.26 74.09
C LEU A 459 -155.75 -68.45 73.29
N ILE A 460 -155.68 -68.55 71.96
CA ILE A 460 -156.88 -68.73 71.12
C ILE A 460 -157.42 -70.16 71.23
N TYR A 461 -156.56 -71.18 71.38
CA TYR A 461 -157.03 -72.57 71.53
C TYR A 461 -157.83 -72.81 72.82
N CYS A 462 -157.63 -71.99 73.85
CA CYS A 462 -158.40 -72.05 75.10
C CYS A 462 -159.81 -71.42 74.99
N GLU A 463 -160.07 -70.50 74.06
CA GLU A 463 -161.39 -69.87 73.92
C GLU A 463 -162.38 -70.71 73.09
N CYS A 464 -161.95 -71.75 72.37
CA CYS A 464 -162.85 -72.63 71.61
C CYS A 464 -163.44 -73.81 72.41
N ASN A 465 -163.26 -73.89 73.73
CA ASN A 465 -163.66 -75.06 74.53
C ASN A 465 -164.41 -74.77 75.86
N MET A 466 -165.11 -73.63 75.99
CA MET A 466 -166.12 -73.43 77.05
C MET A 466 -167.40 -72.76 76.54
#